data_AF-A0A255PCT6-F1
#
_entry.id   AF-A0A255PCT6-F1
#
_cell.length_a   1.000
_cell.length_b   1.000
_cell.length_c   1.000
_cell.angle_alpha   90.00
_cell.angle_beta   90.00
_cell.angle_gamma   90.00
#
_symmetry.space_group_name_H-M   'P 1'
#
loop_
_entity.id
_entity.type
_entity.pdbx_description
1 polymer ?
#
loop_
_entity_poly.entity_id
_entity_poly.type
_entity_poly.pdbx_seq_one_letter_code
_entity_poly.pdbx_strand_id
1 'polypeptide(L)' 'MSALRMVRAEDLEEARLAEVDQDFMDYFGPDWARWRPWQQEQYLAAIEQVHAEFAPQQGQVAA' A
#
# COMPACT_ATOMS: atom_id res chain seq x y z
N MET A 1 -16.38 -25.31 15.51
CA MET A 1 -16.79 -24.26 14.56
C MET A 1 -15.82 -23.10 14.74
N SER A 2 -14.68 -23.11 14.06
CA SER A 2 -13.72 -22.00 14.16
C SER A 2 -13.85 -21.16 12.90
N ALA A 3 -14.32 -19.94 13.08
CA ALA A 3 -14.56 -18.98 12.01
C ALA A 3 -13.27 -18.77 11.22
N LEU A 4 -13.25 -19.22 9.97
CA LEU A 4 -12.37 -18.70 8.95
C LEU A 4 -12.63 -17.20 8.91
N ARG A 5 -11.74 -16.42 9.54
CA ARG A 5 -11.76 -14.96 9.47
C ARG A 5 -11.59 -14.64 7.99
N MET A 6 -12.69 -14.26 7.34
CA MET A 6 -12.63 -13.72 6.00
C MET A 6 -11.85 -12.41 6.13
N VAL A 7 -10.56 -12.44 5.82
CA VAL A 7 -9.73 -11.25 5.75
C VAL A 7 -10.33 -10.38 4.66
N ARG A 8 -10.69 -9.15 5.00
CA ARG A 8 -11.28 -8.24 4.02
C ARG A 8 -10.17 -7.68 3.13
N ALA A 9 -10.50 -7.28 1.92
CA ALA A 9 -9.53 -6.70 0.99
C ALA A 9 -8.87 -5.44 1.59
N GLU A 10 -9.64 -4.68 2.37
CA GLU A 10 -9.16 -3.50 3.08
C GLU A 10 -8.11 -3.85 4.15
N ASP A 11 -8.25 -4.99 4.83
CA ASP A 11 -7.26 -5.44 5.83
C ASP A 11 -5.94 -5.84 5.15
N LEU A 12 -6.00 -6.36 3.92
CA LEU A 12 -4.82 -6.70 3.12
C LEU A 12 -4.14 -5.45 2.55
N GLU A 13 -4.93 -4.47 2.09
CA GLU A 13 -4.43 -3.19 1.63
C GLU A 13 -3.70 -2.44 2.76
N GLU A 14 -4.28 -2.38 3.97
CA GLU A 14 -3.67 -1.75 5.13
C GLU A 14 -2.36 -2.45 5.53
N ALA A 15 -2.34 -3.79 5.53
CA ALA A 15 -1.12 -4.54 5.79
C ALA A 15 -0.03 -4.24 4.74
N ARG A 16 -0.40 -4.12 3.47
CA ARG A 16 0.55 -3.83 2.39
C ARG A 16 1.10 -2.40 2.45
N LEU A 17 0.26 -1.42 2.81
CA LEU A 17 0.71 -0.05 3.07
C LEU A 17 1.68 0.01 4.24
N ALA A 18 1.42 -0.72 5.33
CA ALA A 18 2.33 -0.80 6.46
C ALA A 18 3.69 -1.43 6.11
N GLU A 19 3.72 -2.42 5.21
CA GLU A 19 4.96 -2.98 4.67
C GLU A 19 5.75 -1.93 3.86
N VAL A 20 5.08 -1.17 3.00
CA VAL A 20 5.72 -0.08 2.24
C VAL A 20 6.28 1.00 3.17
N ASP A 21 5.54 1.39 4.21
CA ASP A 21 6.01 2.33 5.22
C ASP A 21 7.29 1.83 5.89
N GLN A 22 7.29 0.58 6.34
CA GLN A 22 8.44 -0.02 7.01
C GLN A 22 9.66 -0.09 6.10
N ASP A 23 9.49 -0.58 4.86
CA ASP A 23 10.58 -0.71 3.88
C ASP A 23 11.26 0.65 3.60
N PHE A 24 10.47 1.71 3.45
CA PHE A 24 11.02 3.04 3.19
C PHE A 24 11.63 3.69 4.43
N MET A 25 11.06 3.47 5.62
CA MET A 25 11.69 3.91 6.88
C MET A 25 13.01 3.19 7.13
N ASP A 26 13.13 1.90 6.80
CA ASP A 26 14.35 1.13 6.94
C ASP A 26 15.43 1.60 5.95
N TYR A 27 15.03 1.97 4.73
CA TYR A 27 15.97 2.35 3.68
C TYR A 27 16.40 3.82 3.72
N PHE A 28 15.46 4.75 3.99
CA PHE A 28 15.73 6.20 3.98
C PHE A 28 15.75 6.84 5.38
N GLY A 29 15.34 6.10 6.40
CA GLY A 29 15.21 6.57 7.77
C GLY A 29 13.79 7.03 8.12
N PRO A 30 13.44 7.13 9.41
CA PRO A 30 12.07 7.36 9.85
C PRO A 30 11.59 8.81 9.71
N ASP A 31 12.48 9.76 9.41
CA ASP A 31 12.15 11.19 9.34
C ASP A 31 11.86 11.61 7.89
N TRP A 32 10.58 11.53 7.50
CA TRP A 32 10.08 11.95 6.19
C TRP A 32 10.55 13.36 5.77
N ALA A 33 10.65 14.30 6.72
CA ALA A 33 11.05 15.68 6.42
C ALA A 33 12.52 15.79 5.97
N ARG A 34 13.34 14.77 6.26
CA ARG A 34 14.74 14.70 5.82
C ARG A 34 14.92 13.98 4.50
N TRP A 35 13.87 13.33 4.00
CA TRP A 35 13.93 12.64 2.73
C TRP A 35 14.18 13.64 1.61
N ARG A 36 14.97 13.23 0.63
CA ARG A 36 15.13 13.97 -0.62
C ARG A 36 13.80 13.96 -1.37
N PRO A 37 13.51 14.99 -2.19
CA PRO A 37 12.27 15.04 -2.98
C PRO A 37 12.01 13.75 -3.78
N TRP A 38 13.04 13.20 -4.44
CA TRP A 38 12.91 11.97 -5.20
C TRP A 38 12.58 10.73 -4.34
N GLN A 39 12.95 10.70 -3.06
CA GLN A 39 12.60 9.60 -2.14
C GLN A 39 11.12 9.67 -1.76
N GLN A 40 10.63 10.89 -1.52
CA GLN A 40 9.22 11.15 -1.26
C GLN A 40 8.36 10.78 -2.47
N GLU A 41 8.79 11.16 -3.68
CA GLU A 41 8.13 10.79 -4.93
C GLU A 41 8.04 9.27 -5.11
N GLN A 42 9.13 8.54 -4.84
CA GLN A 42 9.15 7.07 -4.93
C GLN A 42 8.20 6.40 -3.93
N TYR A 43 8.10 6.94 -2.71
CA TYR A 43 7.17 6.43 -1.70
C TYR A 43 5.72 6.68 -2.08
N LEU A 44 5.40 7.89 -2.53
CA LEU A 44 4.05 8.21 -2.99
C LEU A 44 3.64 7.34 -4.18
N ALA A 45 4.56 7.08 -5.11
CA ALA A 45 4.32 6.17 -6.22
C ALA A 45 4.11 4.71 -5.75
N ALA A 46 4.82 4.26 -4.70
CA ALA A 46 4.62 2.94 -4.12
C ALA A 46 3.25 2.81 -3.44
N ILE A 47 2.81 3.83 -2.69
CA ILE A 47 1.46 3.90 -2.12
C ILE A 47 0.40 3.84 -3.21
N GLU A 48 0.55 4.62 -4.29
CA GLU A 48 -0.38 4.62 -5.42
C GLU A 48 -0.47 3.24 -6.08
N GLN A 49 0.65 2.51 -6.19
CA GLN A 49 0.65 1.14 -6.71
C GLN A 49 -0.12 0.17 -5.80
N VAL A 50 0.02 0.29 -4.48
CA VAL A 50 -0.77 -0.52 -3.54
C VAL A 50 -2.25 -0.22 -3.73
N HIS A 51 -2.65 1.06 -3.73
CA HIS A 51 -4.04 1.41 -4.00
C HIS A 51 -4.55 0.89 -5.35
N ALA A 52 -3.73 0.91 -6.40
CA ALA A 52 -4.11 0.38 -7.72
C ALA A 52 -4.28 -1.15 -7.72
N GLU A 53 -3.53 -1.89 -6.89
CA GLU A 53 -3.65 -3.34 -6.74
C GLU A 53 -4.98 -3.73 -6.08
N PHE A 54 -5.43 -2.94 -5.10
CA PHE A 54 -6.65 -3.19 -4.33
C PHE A 54 -7.87 -2.41 -4.84
N ALA A 55 -7.68 -1.46 -5.76
CA ALA A 55 -8.77 -0.75 -6.39
C ALA A 55 -9.71 -1.75 -7.08
N PRO A 56 -11.04 -1.66 -6.86
CA PRO A 56 -11.97 -2.48 -7.61
C PRO A 56 -11.76 -2.17 -9.09
N GLN A 57 -11.44 -3.18 -9.90
CA GLN A 57 -11.34 -3.07 -11.35
C GLN A 57 -12.72 -2.64 -11.88
N GLN A 58 -12.98 -1.33 -11.91
CA GLN A 58 -14.16 -0.74 -12.53
C GLN A 58 -14.03 -0.93 -14.04
N GLY A 59 -14.30 -2.14 -14.56
CA GLY A 59 -13.98 -2.43 -15.96
C GLY A 59 -14.27 -3.81 -16.56
N GLN A 60 -14.98 -4.73 -15.89
CA GLN A 60 -15.60 -5.87 -16.59
C GLN A 60 -17.10 -5.92 -16.30
N VAL A 61 -17.82 -4.95 -16.86
CA VAL A 61 -19.20 -5.19 -17.30
C VAL A 61 -19.10 -5.81 -18.68
N ALA A 62 -19.42 -7.10 -18.77
CA ALA A 62 -19.72 -7.74 -20.04
C ALA A 62 -20.91 -7.01 -20.69
N ALA A 63 -20.73 -6.51 -21.91
CA ALA A 63 -21.79 -6.13 -22.83
C ALA A 63 -21.38 -6.54 -24.25
#